data_AF-A0A0G3G4S7-F1
#
_entry.id   AF-A0A0G3G4S7-F1
#
_cell.length_a   1.000
_cell.length_b   1.000
_cell.length_c   1.000
_cell.angle_alpha   90.00
_cell.angle_beta   90.00
_cell.angle_gamma   90.00
#
_symmetry.space_group_name_H-M   'P 1'
#
loop_
_entity.id
_entity.type
_entity.pdbx_description
1 polymer ?
#
loop_
_entity_poly.entity_id
_entity_poly.type
_entity_poly.pdbx_seq_one_letter_code
_entity_poly.pdbx_strand_id
1 'polypeptide(L)'
;MLWLIAYVIALIAAAGILSERSRAPVRARVLFALAVLAVPFVLQTFGWMLLGDEPHDLIAAQLGLLSYVIGPILVAWYFLYRYPLPASARHAPKLKSFRLAIGAWHRHILILGFMAFVVVGMGATYNPLTQWAYDRVGQHNLENEVVRAKLADQHFDIPMRYFVIDAYVPRGYWPRAKNRRVDVGALSIYVLLPDLRPFYPEEEHLWNLEGGGRGDRVRVTIREDDFSKSNVKTLRARAAESGEPLAPETAKTYGVDRHNEDVEALLYARRLRLFPRDESEAWFITCASPKDVPSPSCRMKTAFRPGIALEKTFGLEYLPDWRRIATKSERLVDSLAVEGANP
;
A
#
# COMPACT_ATOMS: atom_id res chain seq x y z
N MET A 1 -9.37 -4.19 -22.85
CA MET A 1 -8.65 -4.91 -23.93
C MET A 1 -7.99 -6.21 -23.46
N LEU A 2 -7.23 -6.23 -22.35
CA LEU A 2 -6.57 -7.45 -21.84
C LEU A 2 -7.50 -8.67 -21.64
N TRP A 3 -8.73 -8.45 -21.16
CA TRP A 3 -9.72 -9.51 -20.97
C TRP A 3 -10.11 -10.24 -22.28
N LEU A 4 -10.12 -9.53 -23.41
CA LEU A 4 -10.42 -10.14 -24.71
C LEU A 4 -9.31 -11.10 -25.16
N ILE A 5 -8.04 -10.77 -24.86
CA ILE A 5 -6.89 -11.64 -25.17
C ILE A 5 -6.97 -12.92 -24.35
N ALA A 6 -7.30 -12.82 -23.06
CA ALA A 6 -7.45 -14.00 -22.20
C ALA A 6 -8.64 -14.89 -22.65
N TYR A 7 -9.73 -14.29 -23.13
CA TYR A 7 -10.91 -15.01 -23.61
C TYR A 7 -10.66 -15.84 -24.89
N VAL A 8 -9.61 -15.53 -25.65
CA VAL A 8 -9.19 -16.34 -26.82
C VAL A 8 -8.96 -17.81 -26.42
N ILE A 9 -8.46 -18.07 -25.20
CA ILE A 9 -8.24 -19.44 -24.72
C ILE A 9 -9.56 -20.20 -24.57
N ALA A 10 -10.58 -19.55 -24.00
CA ALA A 10 -11.92 -20.13 -23.88
C ALA A 10 -12.55 -20.39 -25.25
N LEU A 11 -12.40 -19.47 -26.21
CA LEU A 11 -12.87 -19.63 -27.59
C LEU A 11 -12.18 -20.81 -28.30
N ILE A 12 -10.85 -20.92 -28.18
CA ILE A 12 -10.08 -22.04 -28.76
C ILE A 12 -10.51 -23.36 -28.13
N ALA A 13 -10.68 -23.42 -26.81
CA ALA A 13 -11.13 -24.62 -26.11
C ALA A 13 -12.55 -25.03 -26.54
N ALA A 14 -13.48 -24.08 -26.63
CA ALA A 14 -14.85 -24.32 -27.09
C ALA A 14 -14.89 -24.82 -28.54
N ALA A 15 -14.14 -24.18 -29.46
CA ALA A 15 -14.01 -24.62 -30.85
C ALA A 15 -13.39 -26.02 -30.95
N GLY A 16 -12.39 -26.31 -30.11
CA GLY A 16 -11.78 -27.64 -29.97
C GLY A 16 -12.81 -28.71 -29.63
N ILE A 17 -13.61 -28.48 -28.59
CA ILE A 17 -14.69 -29.39 -28.16
C ILE A 17 -15.71 -29.62 -29.28
N LEU A 18 -16.12 -28.57 -29.99
CA LEU A 18 -17.08 -28.69 -31.10
C LEU A 18 -16.53 -29.50 -32.27
N SER A 19 -15.23 -29.38 -32.55
CA SER A 19 -14.56 -30.07 -33.65
C SER A 19 -14.42 -31.59 -33.46
N GLU A 20 -14.49 -32.09 -32.22
CA GLU A 20 -14.28 -33.50 -31.83
C GLU A 20 -15.51 -34.39 -32.11
N ARG A 21 -15.93 -34.45 -33.39
CA ARG A 21 -17.15 -35.17 -33.83
C ARG A 21 -17.21 -36.64 -33.43
N SER A 22 -16.06 -37.29 -33.29
CA SER A 22 -15.94 -38.73 -33.02
C SER A 22 -16.03 -39.12 -31.53
N ARG A 23 -15.94 -38.16 -30.61
CA ARG A 23 -15.88 -38.46 -29.17
C ARG A 23 -17.22 -38.42 -28.47
N ALA A 24 -18.12 -37.53 -28.89
CA ALA A 24 -19.34 -37.25 -28.16
C ALA A 24 -20.50 -36.83 -29.10
N PRO A 25 -21.76 -37.08 -28.70
CA PRO A 25 -22.92 -36.59 -29.43
C PRO A 25 -22.91 -35.06 -29.51
N VAL A 26 -23.51 -34.51 -30.57
CA VAL A 26 -23.54 -33.06 -30.84
C VAL A 26 -24.03 -32.27 -29.62
N ARG A 27 -25.10 -32.74 -28.97
CA ARG A 27 -25.67 -32.08 -27.78
C ARG A 27 -24.66 -31.94 -26.64
N ALA A 28 -23.88 -32.99 -26.35
CA ALA A 28 -22.87 -32.93 -25.29
C ALA A 28 -21.76 -31.94 -25.65
N ARG A 29 -21.29 -31.94 -26.91
CA ARG A 29 -20.27 -30.99 -27.38
C ARG A 29 -20.71 -29.54 -27.27
N VAL A 30 -21.94 -29.24 -27.67
CA VAL A 30 -22.51 -27.90 -27.56
C VAL A 30 -22.61 -27.47 -26.09
N LEU A 31 -23.10 -28.34 -25.20
CA LEU A 31 -23.20 -28.01 -23.77
C LEU A 31 -21.83 -27.72 -23.13
N PHE A 32 -20.82 -28.55 -23.41
CA PHE A 32 -19.48 -28.34 -22.88
C PHE A 32 -18.79 -27.10 -23.47
N ALA A 33 -18.99 -26.81 -24.75
CA ALA A 33 -18.49 -25.59 -25.38
C ALA A 33 -19.11 -24.33 -24.74
N LEU A 34 -20.43 -24.34 -24.50
CA LEU A 34 -21.10 -23.25 -23.79
C LEU A 34 -20.60 -23.11 -22.35
N ALA A 35 -20.38 -24.23 -21.64
CA ALA A 35 -19.85 -24.21 -20.29
C ALA A 35 -18.44 -23.58 -20.24
N VAL A 36 -17.54 -23.95 -21.16
CA VAL A 36 -16.20 -23.34 -21.28
C VAL A 36 -16.27 -21.83 -21.45
N LEU A 37 -17.22 -21.33 -22.25
CA LEU A 37 -17.39 -19.90 -22.51
C LEU A 37 -18.02 -19.15 -21.32
N ALA A 38 -18.87 -19.82 -20.54
CA ALA A 38 -19.57 -19.23 -19.39
C ALA A 38 -18.71 -19.21 -18.12
N VAL A 39 -17.84 -20.20 -17.92
CA VAL A 39 -17.02 -20.36 -16.70
C VAL A 39 -16.22 -19.11 -16.31
N PRO A 40 -15.55 -18.39 -17.23
CA PRO A 40 -14.82 -17.19 -16.86
C PRO A 40 -15.70 -16.13 -16.19
N PHE A 41 -16.90 -15.90 -16.73
CA PHE A 41 -17.85 -14.95 -16.17
C PHE A 41 -18.35 -15.38 -14.80
N VAL A 42 -18.77 -16.65 -14.66
CA VAL A 42 -19.29 -17.19 -13.39
C VAL A 42 -18.24 -17.10 -12.29
N LEU A 43 -17.02 -17.58 -12.56
CA LEU A 43 -15.93 -17.54 -11.59
C LEU A 43 -15.52 -16.12 -11.23
N GLN A 44 -15.50 -15.21 -12.20
CA GLN A 44 -15.18 -13.82 -11.94
C GLN A 44 -16.27 -13.16 -11.08
N THR A 45 -17.55 -13.26 -11.46
CA THR A 45 -18.67 -12.70 -10.67
C THR A 45 -18.69 -13.24 -9.23
N PHE A 46 -18.43 -14.53 -9.07
CA PHE A 46 -18.39 -15.17 -7.75
C PHE A 46 -17.19 -14.67 -6.93
N GLY A 47 -16.02 -14.53 -7.56
CA GLY A 47 -14.84 -13.99 -6.90
C GLY A 47 -15.02 -12.54 -6.43
N TRP A 48 -15.61 -11.68 -7.25
CA TRP A 48 -15.94 -10.31 -6.86
C TRP A 48 -16.93 -10.27 -5.69
N MET A 49 -17.96 -11.13 -5.71
CA MET A 49 -18.92 -11.23 -4.61
C MET A 49 -18.27 -11.64 -3.28
N LEU A 50 -17.25 -12.50 -3.31
CA LEU A 50 -16.53 -12.94 -2.11
C LEU A 50 -15.49 -11.92 -1.60
N LEU A 51 -14.84 -11.19 -2.51
CA LEU A 51 -13.72 -10.31 -2.19
C LEU A 51 -14.12 -8.85 -1.93
N GLY A 52 -15.37 -8.48 -2.22
CA GLY A 52 -15.87 -7.11 -2.14
C GLY A 52 -15.45 -6.23 -3.32
N ASP A 53 -15.81 -4.95 -3.26
CA ASP A 53 -15.72 -4.03 -4.39
C ASP A 53 -14.30 -3.54 -4.75
N GLU A 54 -13.30 -3.74 -3.89
CA GLU A 54 -11.91 -3.32 -4.13
C GLU A 54 -10.90 -4.46 -3.84
N PRO A 55 -10.87 -5.54 -4.64
CA PRO A 55 -9.79 -6.51 -4.55
C PRO A 55 -8.47 -5.82 -4.91
N HIS A 56 -7.45 -6.03 -4.10
CA HIS A 56 -6.09 -5.63 -4.44
C HIS A 56 -5.74 -6.06 -5.87
N ASP A 57 -5.02 -5.21 -6.63
CA ASP A 57 -4.71 -5.43 -8.04
C ASP A 57 -4.14 -6.84 -8.32
N LEU A 58 -3.35 -7.37 -7.38
CA LEU A 58 -2.82 -8.73 -7.43
C LEU A 58 -3.90 -9.82 -7.38
N ILE A 59 -4.88 -9.68 -6.48
CA ILE A 59 -5.99 -10.63 -6.32
C ILE A 59 -6.89 -10.57 -7.55
N ALA A 60 -7.16 -9.37 -8.07
CA ALA A 60 -7.93 -9.20 -9.30
C ALA A 60 -7.25 -9.88 -10.50
N ALA A 61 -5.92 -9.75 -10.62
CA ALA A 61 -5.14 -10.41 -11.66
C ALA A 61 -5.14 -11.94 -11.50
N GLN A 62 -4.95 -12.46 -10.29
CA GLN A 62 -5.01 -13.90 -9.99
C GLN A 62 -6.39 -14.49 -10.29
N LEU A 63 -7.45 -13.80 -9.87
CA LEU A 63 -8.83 -14.19 -10.14
C LEU A 63 -9.11 -14.20 -11.65
N GLY A 64 -8.63 -13.19 -12.38
CA GLY A 64 -8.72 -13.12 -13.82
C GLY A 64 -8.04 -14.31 -14.51
N LEU A 65 -6.86 -14.71 -14.05
CA LEU A 65 -6.20 -15.86 -14.63
C LEU A 65 -6.90 -17.19 -14.30
N LEU A 66 -7.29 -17.38 -13.05
CA LEU A 66 -8.04 -18.58 -12.63
C LEU A 66 -9.32 -18.75 -13.46
N SER A 67 -10.05 -17.65 -13.65
CA SER A 67 -11.32 -17.65 -14.38
C SER A 67 -11.15 -17.82 -15.90
N TYR A 68 -10.21 -17.12 -16.55
CA TYR A 68 -10.10 -17.11 -18.02
C TYR A 68 -9.15 -18.15 -18.60
N VAL A 69 -8.27 -18.74 -17.78
CA VAL A 69 -7.31 -19.75 -18.24
C VAL A 69 -7.61 -21.10 -17.61
N ILE A 70 -7.55 -21.18 -16.28
CA ILE A 70 -7.59 -22.46 -15.57
C ILE A 70 -8.98 -23.08 -15.69
N GLY A 71 -10.04 -22.30 -15.47
CA GLY A 71 -11.44 -22.74 -15.60
C GLY A 71 -11.74 -23.39 -16.96
N PRO A 72 -11.56 -22.68 -18.10
CA PRO A 72 -11.74 -23.23 -19.44
C PRO A 72 -10.94 -24.51 -19.70
N ILE A 73 -9.68 -24.57 -19.25
CA ILE A 73 -8.82 -25.75 -19.42
C ILE A 73 -9.36 -26.93 -18.62
N LEU A 74 -9.80 -26.72 -17.37
CA LEU A 74 -10.36 -27.79 -16.53
C LEU A 74 -11.65 -28.36 -17.11
N VAL A 75 -12.54 -27.51 -17.65
CA VAL A 75 -13.76 -27.99 -18.31
C VAL A 75 -13.43 -28.78 -19.59
N ALA A 76 -12.50 -28.28 -20.41
CA ALA A 76 -12.05 -28.97 -21.60
C ALA A 76 -11.38 -30.33 -21.28
N TRP A 77 -10.57 -30.37 -20.22
CA TRP A 77 -9.96 -31.59 -19.70
C TRP A 77 -11.01 -32.58 -19.20
N TYR A 78 -12.01 -32.10 -18.43
CA TYR A 78 -13.10 -32.93 -17.94
C TYR A 78 -13.93 -33.52 -19.09
N PHE A 79 -14.19 -32.76 -20.16
CA PHE A 79 -14.80 -33.28 -21.39
C PHE A 79 -13.99 -34.43 -22.00
N LEU A 80 -12.67 -34.25 -22.13
CA LEU A 80 -11.77 -35.27 -22.68
C LEU A 80 -11.72 -36.54 -21.81
N TYR A 81 -11.73 -36.38 -20.49
CA TYR A 81 -11.75 -37.48 -19.54
C TYR A 81 -13.08 -38.25 -19.61
N ARG A 82 -14.21 -37.52 -19.69
CA ARG A 82 -15.56 -38.12 -19.72
C ARG A 82 -15.86 -38.84 -21.05
N TYR A 83 -15.30 -38.35 -22.15
CA TYR A 83 -15.52 -38.86 -23.52
C TYR A 83 -14.19 -39.31 -24.17
N PRO A 84 -13.64 -40.46 -23.75
CA PRO A 84 -12.41 -41.00 -24.32
C PRO A 84 -12.61 -41.42 -25.79
N LEU A 85 -11.54 -41.39 -26.57
CA LEU A 85 -11.57 -41.85 -27.97
C LEU A 85 -11.88 -43.36 -28.04
N PRO A 86 -12.87 -43.79 -28.83
CA PRO A 86 -13.16 -45.21 -29.03
C PRO A 86 -11.95 -45.91 -29.65
N ALA A 87 -11.66 -47.14 -29.18
CA ALA A 87 -10.46 -47.89 -29.57
C ALA A 87 -10.36 -48.11 -31.10
N SER A 88 -11.50 -48.25 -31.79
CA SER A 88 -11.59 -48.40 -33.24
C SER A 88 -11.08 -47.19 -34.03
N ALA A 89 -11.13 -45.98 -33.46
CA ALA A 89 -10.67 -44.77 -34.12
C ALA A 89 -9.12 -44.63 -34.11
N ARG A 90 -8.39 -45.46 -33.36
CA ARG A 90 -6.92 -45.39 -33.29
C ARG A 90 -6.23 -45.98 -34.52
N HIS A 91 -6.93 -46.75 -35.35
CA HIS A 91 -6.34 -47.51 -36.47
C HIS A 91 -6.80 -47.02 -37.85
N ALA A 92 -7.56 -45.92 -37.91
CA ALA A 92 -7.95 -45.32 -39.19
C ALA A 92 -6.69 -44.76 -39.91
N PRO A 93 -6.46 -45.11 -41.18
CA PRO A 93 -5.26 -44.70 -41.92
C PRO A 93 -5.20 -43.17 -42.02
N LYS A 94 -4.04 -42.62 -41.64
CA LYS A 94 -3.75 -41.18 -41.66
C LYS A 94 -3.76 -40.67 -43.11
N LEU A 95 -4.93 -40.20 -43.58
CA LEU A 95 -5.02 -39.39 -44.79
C LEU A 95 -4.27 -38.07 -44.56
N LYS A 96 -3.18 -37.87 -45.32
CA LYS A 96 -2.23 -36.73 -45.25
C LYS A 96 -2.79 -35.41 -45.84
N SER A 97 -4.10 -35.22 -45.91
CA SER A 97 -4.67 -33.95 -46.42
C SER A 97 -4.93 -32.99 -45.27
N PHE A 98 -4.13 -31.92 -45.20
CA PHE A 98 -4.46 -30.56 -44.72
C PHE A 98 -5.43 -30.38 -43.53
N ARG A 99 -5.54 -31.35 -42.62
CA ARG A 99 -6.04 -31.12 -41.26
C ARG A 99 -4.95 -30.37 -40.53
N LEU A 100 -4.90 -29.04 -40.73
CA LEU A 100 -4.31 -28.08 -39.80
C LEU A 100 -4.53 -28.62 -38.38
N ALA A 101 -3.47 -29.13 -37.76
CA ALA A 101 -3.20 -29.40 -36.34
C ALA A 101 -4.32 -29.67 -35.31
N ILE A 102 -5.58 -29.93 -35.68
CA ILE A 102 -6.72 -30.07 -34.76
C ILE A 102 -6.58 -31.37 -33.94
N GLY A 103 -5.96 -32.41 -34.51
CA GLY A 103 -5.65 -33.65 -33.78
C GLY A 103 -4.61 -33.48 -32.66
N ALA A 104 -3.87 -32.37 -32.64
CA ALA A 104 -2.86 -32.05 -31.62
C ALA A 104 -3.35 -31.00 -30.61
N TRP A 105 -4.64 -30.65 -30.59
CA TRP A 105 -5.16 -29.61 -29.70
C TRP A 105 -4.90 -29.89 -28.21
N HIS A 106 -4.87 -31.17 -27.81
CA HIS A 106 -4.47 -31.58 -26.46
C HIS A 106 -3.02 -31.16 -26.12
N ARG A 107 -2.09 -31.20 -27.09
CA ARG A 107 -0.73 -30.68 -26.92
C ARG A 107 -0.71 -29.16 -26.85
N HIS A 108 -1.54 -28.48 -27.66
CA HIS A 108 -1.63 -27.02 -27.63
C HIS A 108 -2.24 -26.51 -26.32
N ILE A 109 -3.25 -27.19 -25.77
CA ILE A 109 -3.79 -26.86 -24.45
C ILE A 109 -2.76 -27.10 -23.34
N LEU A 110 -2.01 -28.20 -23.39
CA LEU A 110 -0.94 -28.43 -22.42
C LEU A 110 0.15 -27.37 -22.51
N ILE A 111 0.56 -26.98 -23.73
CA ILE A 111 1.55 -25.92 -23.94
C ILE A 111 1.01 -24.56 -23.48
N LEU A 112 -0.24 -24.21 -23.79
CA LEU A 112 -0.86 -22.95 -23.36
C LEU A 112 -1.09 -22.92 -21.85
N GLY A 113 -1.53 -24.04 -21.25
CA GLY A 113 -1.68 -24.19 -19.81
C GLY A 113 -0.35 -24.10 -19.09
N PHE A 114 0.71 -24.72 -19.63
CA PHE A 114 2.06 -24.60 -19.11
C PHE A 114 2.60 -23.18 -19.25
N MET A 115 2.44 -22.54 -20.41
CA MET A 115 2.84 -21.14 -20.61
C MET A 115 2.11 -20.21 -19.66
N ALA A 116 0.81 -20.38 -19.45
CA ALA A 116 0.06 -19.58 -18.49
C ALA A 116 0.49 -19.87 -17.05
N PHE A 117 0.74 -21.13 -16.68
CA PHE A 117 1.29 -21.49 -15.38
C PHE A 117 2.68 -20.89 -15.17
N VAL A 118 3.53 -20.85 -16.19
CA VAL A 118 4.84 -20.19 -16.14
C VAL A 118 4.68 -18.68 -16.00
N VAL A 119 3.81 -18.04 -16.79
CA VAL A 119 3.55 -16.59 -16.70
C VAL A 119 3.00 -16.20 -15.33
N VAL A 120 2.14 -17.04 -14.74
CA VAL A 120 1.53 -16.80 -13.43
C VAL A 120 2.48 -17.14 -12.31
N GLY A 121 3.20 -18.25 -12.45
CA GLY A 121 4.26 -18.64 -11.54
C GLY A 121 5.33 -17.56 -11.50
N MET A 122 5.75 -17.02 -12.65
CA MET A 122 6.67 -15.88 -12.76
C MET A 122 6.04 -14.55 -12.29
N GLY A 123 4.71 -14.41 -12.41
CA GLY A 123 3.93 -13.28 -11.89
C GLY A 123 3.85 -13.24 -10.37
N ALA A 124 3.72 -14.43 -9.75
CA ALA A 124 3.54 -14.63 -8.32
C ALA A 124 4.86 -14.88 -7.57
N THR A 125 5.87 -15.40 -8.25
CA THR A 125 7.24 -15.42 -7.73
C THR A 125 7.86 -14.05 -8.01
N TYR A 126 8.56 -13.47 -7.04
CA TYR A 126 9.35 -12.24 -7.20
C TYR A 126 10.51 -12.47 -8.18
N ASN A 127 10.18 -12.68 -9.45
CA ASN A 127 11.12 -12.89 -10.53
C ASN A 127 11.75 -11.54 -10.92
N PRO A 128 13.04 -11.49 -11.29
CA PRO A 128 13.69 -10.28 -11.77
C PRO A 128 12.87 -9.44 -12.78
N LEU A 129 12.09 -10.10 -13.64
CA LEU A 129 11.31 -9.42 -14.68
C LEU A 129 10.05 -8.73 -14.15
N THR A 130 9.37 -9.35 -13.17
CA THR A 130 8.24 -8.70 -12.48
C THR A 130 8.74 -7.58 -11.58
N GLN A 131 9.85 -7.78 -10.89
CA GLN A 131 10.48 -6.73 -10.09
C GLN A 131 10.88 -5.53 -10.96
N TRP A 132 11.52 -5.75 -12.11
CA TRP A 132 11.83 -4.67 -13.06
C TRP A 132 10.58 -3.89 -13.51
N ALA A 133 9.47 -4.58 -13.78
CA ALA A 133 8.22 -3.94 -14.15
C ALA A 133 7.64 -3.12 -12.98
N TYR A 134 7.66 -3.67 -11.76
CA TYR A 134 7.23 -2.96 -10.56
C TYR A 134 8.12 -1.76 -10.24
N ASP A 135 9.43 -1.86 -10.45
CA ASP A 135 10.36 -0.76 -10.26
C ASP A 135 10.06 0.36 -11.26
N ARG A 136 9.82 0.02 -12.53
CA ARG A 136 9.55 1.04 -13.56
C ARG A 136 8.21 1.73 -13.39
N VAL A 137 7.15 0.97 -13.10
CA VAL A 137 5.84 1.55 -12.77
C VAL A 137 5.91 2.31 -11.45
N GLY A 138 6.65 1.77 -10.48
CA GLY A 138 6.86 2.38 -9.18
C GLY A 138 7.56 3.73 -9.26
N GLN A 139 8.61 3.86 -10.07
CA GLN A 139 9.29 5.15 -10.29
C GLN A 139 8.36 6.17 -10.94
N HIS A 140 7.56 5.76 -11.92
CA HIS A 140 6.55 6.64 -12.51
C HIS A 140 5.53 7.12 -11.45
N ASN A 141 5.07 6.21 -10.60
CA ASN A 141 4.14 6.55 -9.51
C ASN A 141 4.78 7.49 -8.49
N LEU A 142 6.04 7.24 -8.12
CA LEU A 142 6.78 8.08 -7.18
C LEU A 142 6.89 9.53 -7.66
N GLU A 143 7.07 9.73 -8.96
CA GLU A 143 7.21 11.05 -9.57
C GLU A 143 5.87 11.78 -9.79
N ASN A 144 4.81 11.05 -10.15
CA ASN A 144 3.61 11.66 -10.71
C ASN A 144 2.36 11.51 -9.84
N GLU A 145 2.35 10.56 -8.90
CA GLU A 145 1.16 10.28 -8.10
C GLU A 145 1.04 11.23 -6.90
N VAL A 146 -0.19 11.68 -6.68
CA VAL A 146 -0.58 12.59 -5.59
C VAL A 146 -1.71 11.93 -4.81
N VAL A 147 -1.48 11.76 -3.52
CA VAL A 147 -2.47 11.25 -2.58
C VAL A 147 -3.42 12.39 -2.22
N ARG A 148 -4.69 12.24 -2.62
CA ARG A 148 -5.75 13.21 -2.36
C ARG A 148 -6.54 12.79 -1.12
N ALA A 149 -6.43 13.57 -0.05
CA ALA A 149 -7.13 13.31 1.20
C ALA A 149 -8.07 14.47 1.57
N LYS A 150 -9.15 14.15 2.29
CA LYS A 150 -9.98 15.10 3.04
C LYS A 150 -9.86 14.76 4.52
N LEU A 151 -9.60 15.75 5.36
CA LEU A 151 -9.47 15.59 6.82
C LEU A 151 -9.99 16.86 7.49
N ALA A 152 -10.96 16.72 8.41
CA ALA A 152 -11.60 17.85 9.10
C ALA A 152 -12.04 18.99 8.14
N ASP A 153 -12.73 18.62 7.05
CA ASP A 153 -13.14 19.52 5.97
C ASP A 153 -12.03 20.24 5.18
N GLN A 154 -10.77 19.90 5.42
CA GLN A 154 -9.64 20.41 4.66
C GLN A 154 -9.18 19.40 3.62
N HIS A 155 -8.79 19.91 2.45
CA HIS A 155 -8.29 19.11 1.35
C HIS A 155 -6.76 19.14 1.31
N PHE A 156 -6.16 17.96 1.16
CA PHE A 156 -4.71 17.79 1.05
C PHE A 156 -4.35 17.06 -0.23
N ASP A 157 -3.38 17.61 -0.96
CA ASP A 157 -2.81 17.00 -2.17
C ASP A 157 -1.33 16.73 -1.91
N ILE A 158 -1.03 15.49 -1.50
CA ILE A 158 0.29 15.12 -0.95
C ILE A 158 1.04 14.25 -1.96
N PRO A 159 2.23 14.66 -2.44
CA PRO A 159 3.04 13.82 -3.32
C PRO A 159 3.36 12.45 -2.72
N MET A 160 3.36 11.40 -3.55
CA MET A 160 3.62 10.02 -3.12
C MET A 160 4.93 9.85 -2.32
N ARG A 161 5.95 10.67 -2.61
CA ARG A 161 7.26 10.68 -1.95
C ARG A 161 7.21 10.89 -0.43
N TYR A 162 6.13 11.45 0.10
CA TYR A 162 5.95 11.63 1.55
C TYR A 162 5.51 10.36 2.28
N PHE A 163 5.11 9.31 1.55
CA PHE A 163 4.52 8.09 2.12
C PHE A 163 5.47 6.89 2.10
N VAL A 164 6.80 7.06 2.05
CA VAL A 164 7.74 5.92 1.92
C VAL A 164 7.49 4.79 2.92
N ILE A 165 7.20 5.09 4.18
CA ILE A 165 7.00 4.06 5.21
C ILE A 165 5.64 3.38 5.09
N ASP A 166 4.60 4.08 4.63
CA ASP A 166 3.23 3.54 4.58
C ASP A 166 2.90 2.95 3.19
N ALA A 167 3.57 3.44 2.14
CA ALA A 167 3.37 3.08 0.74
C ALA A 167 4.39 2.05 0.27
N TYR A 168 5.69 2.34 0.41
CA TYR A 168 6.79 1.57 -0.18
C TYR A 168 7.26 0.42 0.72
N VAL A 169 7.63 0.69 1.98
CA VAL A 169 8.21 -0.32 2.89
C VAL A 169 7.37 -1.62 2.99
N PRO A 170 6.02 -1.58 3.10
CA PRO A 170 5.23 -2.81 3.22
C PRO A 170 5.13 -3.60 1.90
N ARG A 171 5.42 -2.97 0.76
CA ARG A 171 5.13 -3.51 -0.57
C ARG A 171 6.37 -3.80 -1.40
N GLY A 172 7.47 -3.10 -1.14
CA GLY A 172 8.67 -3.09 -1.98
C GLY A 172 8.49 -2.35 -3.32
N TYR A 173 7.38 -1.63 -3.51
CA TYR A 173 7.13 -0.82 -4.72
C TYR A 173 6.18 0.34 -4.40
N TRP A 174 6.15 1.34 -5.28
CA TRP A 174 5.27 2.50 -5.14
C TRP A 174 3.90 2.24 -5.76
N PRO A 175 2.83 2.17 -4.96
CA PRO A 175 1.49 1.95 -5.48
C PRO A 175 0.98 3.18 -6.22
N ARG A 176 -0.04 2.98 -7.05
CA ARG A 176 -0.80 4.08 -7.66
C ARG A 176 -1.68 4.73 -6.59
N ALA A 177 -1.80 6.07 -6.57
CA ALA A 177 -2.73 6.73 -5.69
C ALA A 177 -4.18 6.50 -6.15
N LYS A 178 -5.14 6.57 -5.22
CA LYS A 178 -6.55 6.54 -5.59
C LYS A 178 -6.89 7.82 -6.36
N ASN A 179 -7.59 7.69 -7.48
CA ASN A 179 -7.97 8.85 -8.30
C ASN A 179 -8.90 9.82 -7.55
N ARG A 180 -9.73 9.30 -6.65
CA ARG A 180 -10.68 10.06 -5.83
C ARG A 180 -10.03 10.56 -4.54
N ARG A 181 -10.53 11.70 -4.04
CA ARG A 181 -10.23 12.17 -2.70
C ARG A 181 -10.85 11.22 -1.67
N VAL A 182 -10.07 10.83 -0.66
CA VAL A 182 -10.50 9.90 0.39
C VAL A 182 -10.64 10.65 1.71
N ASP A 183 -11.78 10.44 2.39
CA ASP A 183 -12.00 10.98 3.74
C ASP A 183 -11.23 10.15 4.77
N VAL A 184 -10.42 10.81 5.59
CA VAL A 184 -9.53 10.18 6.57
C VAL A 184 -9.50 10.97 7.88
N GLY A 185 -9.58 10.28 9.03
CA GLY A 185 -9.44 10.93 10.34
C GLY A 185 -7.99 11.24 10.73
N ALA A 186 -7.01 10.61 10.08
CA ALA A 186 -5.60 10.90 10.24
C ALA A 186 -4.79 10.44 9.02
N LEU A 187 -3.69 11.14 8.73
CA LEU A 187 -2.70 10.72 7.76
C LEU A 187 -1.28 11.03 8.28
N SER A 188 -0.31 10.23 7.88
CA SER A 188 1.10 10.43 8.27
C SER A 188 1.97 10.65 7.04
N ILE A 189 2.80 11.69 7.10
CA ILE A 189 3.87 11.93 6.15
C ILE A 189 5.22 11.76 6.83
N TYR A 190 6.24 11.44 6.05
CA TYR A 190 7.59 11.26 6.52
C TYR A 190 8.55 12.14 5.75
N VAL A 191 9.51 12.69 6.46
CA VAL A 191 10.46 13.67 5.93
C VAL A 191 11.83 13.51 6.58
N LEU A 192 12.88 13.89 5.87
CA LEU A 192 14.25 13.92 6.41
C LEU A 192 14.62 15.29 7.00
N LEU A 193 15.31 15.28 8.13
CA LEU A 193 15.97 16.44 8.71
C LEU A 193 17.26 16.78 7.95
N PRO A 194 17.70 18.06 8.01
CA PRO A 194 17.08 19.20 8.70
C PRO A 194 16.03 19.97 7.88
N ASP A 195 15.82 19.59 6.61
CA ASP A 195 15.06 20.39 5.63
C ASP A 195 13.63 19.93 5.37
N LEU A 196 13.21 18.84 6.00
CA LEU A 196 11.90 18.22 5.83
C LEU A 196 11.61 17.80 4.39
N ARG A 197 12.65 17.36 3.68
CA ARG A 197 12.54 16.87 2.30
C ARG A 197 11.87 15.49 2.24
N PRO A 198 11.11 15.20 1.18
CA PRO A 198 10.47 13.91 0.97
C PRO A 198 11.48 12.86 0.46
N PHE A 199 11.01 11.64 0.18
CA PHE A 199 11.88 10.55 -0.27
C PHE A 199 12.41 10.76 -1.70
N TYR A 200 13.71 10.57 -1.85
CA TYR A 200 14.43 10.46 -3.11
C TYR A 200 15.20 9.13 -3.12
N PRO A 201 15.10 8.31 -4.18
CA PRO A 201 15.79 7.03 -4.27
C PRO A 201 17.31 7.13 -4.06
N GLU A 202 17.92 8.21 -4.53
CA GLU A 202 19.36 8.49 -4.40
C GLU A 202 19.78 8.66 -2.92
N GLU A 203 18.83 8.95 -2.05
CA GLU A 203 19.02 9.25 -0.64
C GLU A 203 18.45 8.17 0.28
N GLU A 204 18.08 6.99 -0.26
CA GLU A 204 17.46 5.89 0.50
C GLU A 204 18.26 5.52 1.76
N HIS A 205 19.58 5.55 1.69
CA HIS A 205 20.48 5.27 2.80
C HIS A 205 20.27 6.18 4.03
N LEU A 206 19.79 7.43 3.82
CA LEU A 206 19.50 8.38 4.90
C LEU A 206 18.19 8.05 5.63
N TRP A 207 17.29 7.29 4.98
CA TRP A 207 15.99 6.96 5.55
C TRP A 207 16.03 5.84 6.57
N ASN A 208 17.15 5.10 6.63
CA ASN A 208 17.36 3.97 7.53
C ASN A 208 16.14 3.03 7.57
N LEU A 209 15.69 2.58 6.39
CA LEU A 209 14.46 1.77 6.27
C LEU A 209 14.60 0.39 6.96
N GLU A 210 15.83 -0.12 7.06
CA GLU A 210 16.15 -1.43 7.65
C GLU A 210 16.59 -1.34 9.11
N GLY A 211 17.22 -0.24 9.53
CA GLY A 211 17.63 -0.06 10.92
C GLY A 211 16.42 0.31 11.77
N GLY A 212 16.11 -0.49 12.79
CA GLY A 212 14.94 -0.33 13.67
C GLY A 212 14.82 0.99 14.45
N GLY A 213 15.69 1.97 14.18
CA GLY A 213 15.63 3.34 14.70
C GLY A 213 14.84 4.30 13.80
N ARG A 214 14.81 5.57 14.20
CA ARG A 214 14.21 6.65 13.37
C ARG A 214 15.20 7.29 12.41
N GLY A 215 16.51 7.26 12.72
CA GLY A 215 17.52 8.05 12.03
C GLY A 215 17.12 9.53 11.97
N ASP A 216 17.40 10.15 10.83
CA ASP A 216 17.15 11.59 10.59
C ASP A 216 15.70 11.88 10.17
N ARG A 217 14.79 10.93 10.34
CA ARG A 217 13.41 11.02 9.86
C ARG A 217 12.47 11.59 10.93
N VAL A 218 11.63 12.53 10.51
CA VAL A 218 10.44 12.96 11.25
C VAL A 218 9.22 12.29 10.64
N ARG A 219 8.38 11.68 11.49
CA ARG A 219 6.99 11.37 11.13
C ARG A 219 6.13 12.57 11.54
N VAL A 220 5.43 13.18 10.60
CA VAL A 220 4.42 14.21 10.86
C VAL A 220 3.05 13.60 10.62
N THR A 221 2.27 13.43 11.68
CA THR A 221 0.89 12.94 11.61
C THR A 221 -0.06 14.12 11.69
N ILE A 222 -0.89 14.27 10.67
CA ILE A 222 -1.99 15.23 10.60
C ILE A 222 -3.24 14.48 11.04
N ARG A 223 -3.93 14.96 12.08
CA ARG A 223 -5.07 14.26 12.68
C ARG A 223 -6.22 15.23 12.94
N GLU A 224 -7.43 14.75 12.72
CA GLU A 224 -8.66 15.38 13.19
C GLU A 224 -8.73 15.32 14.73
N ASP A 225 -8.54 16.48 15.37
CA ASP A 225 -8.35 16.59 16.82
C ASP A 225 -8.50 18.05 17.26
N ASP A 226 -9.42 18.31 18.18
CA ASP A 226 -9.65 19.63 18.80
C ASP A 226 -8.59 19.95 19.87
N PHE A 227 -7.32 19.74 19.55
CA PHE A 227 -6.23 19.99 20.46
C PHE A 227 -6.05 21.50 20.66
N SER A 228 -6.15 21.93 21.93
CA SER A 228 -6.22 23.34 22.30
C SER A 228 -5.37 23.64 23.53
N LYS A 229 -5.32 24.93 23.89
CA LYS A 229 -4.68 25.44 25.12
C LYS A 229 -5.27 24.78 26.38
N SER A 230 -6.58 24.52 26.38
CA SER A 230 -7.26 23.84 27.49
C SER A 230 -6.69 22.44 27.70
N ASN A 231 -6.46 21.68 26.62
CA ASN A 231 -5.85 20.36 26.69
C ASN A 231 -4.42 20.44 27.26
N VAL A 232 -3.61 21.41 26.85
CA VAL A 232 -2.26 21.62 27.39
C VAL A 232 -2.31 21.91 28.89
N LYS A 233 -3.21 22.79 29.33
CA LYS A 233 -3.38 23.11 30.76
C LYS A 233 -3.75 21.90 31.60
N THR A 234 -4.69 21.08 31.13
CA THR A 234 -5.07 19.83 31.81
C THR A 234 -3.89 18.84 31.87
N LEU A 235 -3.15 18.69 30.77
CA LEU A 235 -1.99 17.80 30.72
C LEU A 235 -0.85 18.27 31.63
N ARG A 236 -0.63 19.59 31.70
CA ARG A 236 0.37 20.20 32.59
C ARG A 236 -0.01 20.01 34.05
N ALA A 237 -1.25 20.33 34.44
CA ALA A 237 -1.73 20.16 35.81
C ALA A 237 -1.55 18.71 36.29
N ARG A 238 -1.97 17.73 35.48
CA ARG A 238 -1.79 16.31 35.78
C ARG A 238 -0.32 15.90 35.90
N ALA A 239 0.54 16.47 35.05
CA ALA A 239 1.98 16.21 35.11
C ALA A 239 2.63 16.88 36.32
N ALA A 240 2.15 18.03 36.79
CA ALA A 240 2.65 18.72 37.97
C ALA A 240 2.23 18.04 39.29
N GLU A 241 1.05 17.43 39.34
CA GLU A 241 0.56 16.69 40.52
C GLU A 241 1.41 15.47 40.89
N SER A 242 2.12 14.90 39.91
CA SER A 242 2.72 13.57 40.03
C SER A 242 4.10 13.45 39.38
N GLY A 243 4.56 14.53 38.74
CA GLY A 243 5.85 14.62 38.11
C GLY A 243 6.79 15.51 38.91
N GLU A 244 8.07 15.23 38.80
CA GLU A 244 9.11 15.99 39.47
C GLU A 244 9.70 17.01 38.49
N PRO A 245 9.92 18.27 38.91
CA PRO A 245 10.68 19.23 38.12
C PRO A 245 12.05 18.67 37.75
N LEU A 246 12.42 18.80 36.47
CA LEU A 246 13.70 18.28 36.01
C LEU A 246 14.85 19.12 36.59
N ALA A 247 15.80 18.47 37.26
CA ALA A 247 17.00 19.13 37.77
C ALA A 247 17.80 19.77 36.61
N PRO A 248 18.36 20.98 36.76
CA PRO A 248 19.03 21.71 35.67
C PRO A 248 20.13 20.90 34.95
N GLU A 249 20.92 20.14 35.71
CA GLU A 249 21.98 19.29 35.14
C GLU A 249 21.42 18.15 34.28
N THR A 250 20.26 17.60 34.67
CA THR A 250 19.57 16.57 33.88
C THR A 250 18.88 17.17 32.67
N ALA A 251 18.36 18.40 32.77
CA ALA A 251 17.79 19.12 31.63
C ALA A 251 18.83 19.32 30.52
N LYS A 252 20.07 19.65 30.91
CA LYS A 252 21.20 19.77 29.98
C LYS A 252 21.48 18.49 29.19
N THR A 253 21.31 17.30 29.77
CA THR A 253 21.53 16.04 29.03
C THR A 253 20.47 15.78 27.95
N TYR A 254 19.33 16.46 28.03
CA TYR A 254 18.29 16.45 27.01
C TYR A 254 18.42 17.64 26.04
N GLY A 255 19.46 18.47 26.17
CA GLY A 255 19.60 19.71 25.39
C GLY A 255 18.53 20.75 25.73
N VAL A 256 17.88 20.61 26.89
CA VAL A 256 16.97 21.60 27.46
C VAL A 256 17.78 22.39 28.48
N ASP A 257 18.51 23.42 28.03
CA ASP A 257 19.27 24.27 28.95
C ASP A 257 18.38 25.29 29.67
N ARG A 258 18.94 25.94 30.70
CA ARG A 258 18.27 27.02 31.45
C ARG A 258 17.93 28.24 30.58
N HIS A 259 18.45 28.36 29.36
CA HIS A 259 18.18 29.48 28.46
C HIS A 259 16.97 29.24 27.56
N ASN A 260 16.40 28.04 27.53
CA ASN A 260 15.03 27.79 27.08
C ASN A 260 14.02 28.29 28.14
N GLU A 261 14.04 29.60 28.42
CA GLU A 261 13.22 30.25 29.45
C GLU A 261 11.71 30.08 29.22
N ASP A 262 11.30 29.72 27.99
CA ASP A 262 9.90 29.52 27.62
C ASP A 262 9.37 28.10 27.88
N VAL A 263 10.18 27.20 28.45
CA VAL A 263 9.79 25.78 28.62
C VAL A 263 9.78 25.37 30.09
N GLU A 264 8.79 24.57 30.46
CA GLU A 264 8.74 23.83 31.72
C GLU A 264 9.01 22.35 31.46
N ALA A 265 9.96 21.75 32.18
CA ALA A 265 10.37 20.37 32.01
C ALA A 265 10.04 19.53 33.26
N LEU A 266 9.24 18.49 33.07
CA LEU A 266 8.78 17.59 34.13
C LEU A 266 9.16 16.14 33.82
N LEU A 267 9.62 15.39 34.82
CA LEU A 267 9.74 13.94 34.76
C LEU A 267 8.46 13.32 35.28
N TYR A 268 7.70 12.69 34.38
CA TYR A 268 6.46 11.98 34.72
C TYR A 268 6.51 10.56 34.17
N ALA A 269 6.32 9.57 35.05
CA ALA A 269 6.36 8.14 34.70
C ALA A 269 7.62 7.76 33.88
N ARG A 270 8.79 8.23 34.31
CA ARG A 270 10.11 8.06 33.65
C ARG A 270 10.22 8.65 32.23
N ARG A 271 9.29 9.51 31.84
CA ARG A 271 9.34 10.23 30.57
C ARG A 271 9.55 11.71 30.81
N LEU A 272 10.38 12.31 29.97
CA LEU A 272 10.52 13.76 29.92
C LEU A 272 9.27 14.34 29.26
N ARG A 273 8.62 15.28 29.92
CA ARG A 273 7.54 16.09 29.37
C ARG A 273 7.95 17.54 29.36
N LEU A 274 7.73 18.20 28.22
CA LEU A 274 7.97 19.62 28.05
C LEU A 274 6.66 20.33 27.75
N PHE A 275 6.42 21.42 28.45
CA PHE A 275 5.27 22.30 28.27
C PHE A 275 5.76 23.72 27.98
N PRO A 276 4.99 24.53 27.23
CA PRO A 276 5.25 25.96 27.17
C PRO A 276 5.09 26.57 28.56
N ARG A 277 5.82 27.63 28.88
CA ARG A 277 5.50 28.46 30.06
C ARG A 277 4.37 29.43 29.78
N ASP A 278 4.31 29.94 28.55
CA ASP A 278 3.18 30.73 28.09
C ASP A 278 1.93 29.84 27.95
N GLU A 279 0.89 30.10 28.76
CA GLU A 279 -0.40 29.41 28.67
C GLU A 279 -1.15 29.73 27.36
N SER A 280 -0.69 30.73 26.60
CA SER A 280 -1.24 31.07 25.29
C SER A 280 -0.85 30.05 24.21
N GLU A 281 0.19 29.23 24.43
CA GLU A 281 0.68 28.28 23.44
C GLU A 281 0.01 26.90 23.58
N ALA A 282 -0.32 26.28 22.45
CA ALA A 282 -1.00 24.99 22.38
C ALA A 282 -0.07 23.89 21.86
N TRP A 283 0.96 23.54 22.64
CA TRP A 283 1.82 22.40 22.35
C TRP A 283 2.31 21.67 23.61
N PHE A 284 2.77 20.44 23.45
CA PHE A 284 3.58 19.74 24.45
C PHE A 284 4.50 18.72 23.77
N ILE A 285 5.59 18.36 24.45
CA ILE A 285 6.52 17.32 23.99
C ILE A 285 6.61 16.22 25.04
N THR A 286 6.65 14.97 24.61
CA THR A 286 6.98 13.82 25.46
C THR A 286 8.11 13.03 24.84
N CYS A 287 9.18 12.79 25.59
CA CYS A 287 10.32 11.99 25.15
C CYS A 287 10.47 10.72 25.98
N ALA A 288 10.85 9.64 25.30
CA ALA A 288 11.29 8.42 25.97
C ALA A 288 12.67 8.64 26.60
N SER A 289 12.89 8.03 27.77
CA SER A 289 14.19 8.06 28.43
C SER A 289 15.21 7.19 27.65
N PRO A 290 16.44 7.67 27.45
CA PRO A 290 17.51 6.88 26.83
C PRO A 290 17.87 5.64 27.67
N LYS A 291 17.50 5.60 28.95
CA LYS A 291 17.72 4.43 29.82
C LYS A 291 16.70 3.30 29.58
N ASP A 292 15.55 3.62 28.99
CA ASP A 292 14.43 2.68 28.87
C ASP A 292 14.32 2.08 27.46
N VAL A 293 14.88 2.73 26.43
CA VAL A 293 14.79 2.29 25.03
C VAL A 293 16.10 2.51 24.26
N PRO A 294 16.50 1.59 23.35
CA PRO A 294 17.74 1.74 22.57
C PRO A 294 17.76 2.94 21.61
N SER A 295 16.59 3.35 21.12
CA SER A 295 16.43 4.47 20.20
C SER A 295 15.37 5.44 20.74
N PRO A 296 15.73 6.29 21.71
CA PRO A 296 14.79 7.21 22.33
C PRO A 296 14.25 8.21 21.30
N SER A 297 12.95 8.49 21.39
CA SER A 297 12.28 9.43 20.51
C SER A 297 11.40 10.39 21.30
N CYS A 298 11.19 11.55 20.71
CA CYS A 298 10.29 12.58 21.18
C CYS A 298 9.05 12.63 20.30
N ARG A 299 7.91 12.89 20.93
CA ARG A 299 6.64 13.15 20.30
C ARG A 299 6.17 14.53 20.72
N MET A 300 6.04 15.42 19.76
CA MET A 300 5.49 16.75 19.93
C MET A 300 4.08 16.80 19.37
N LYS A 301 3.12 17.32 20.11
CA LYS A 301 1.77 17.60 19.62
C LYS A 301 1.53 19.10 19.63
N THR A 302 1.00 19.65 18.54
CA THR A 302 0.64 21.07 18.42
C THR A 302 -0.76 21.24 17.87
N ALA A 303 -1.44 22.31 18.28
CA ALA A 303 -2.61 22.80 17.56
C ALA A 303 -2.14 23.44 16.24
N PHE A 304 -2.84 23.18 15.14
CA PHE A 304 -2.45 23.69 13.83
C PHE A 304 -3.54 24.55 13.20
N ARG A 305 -4.73 23.99 13.02
CA ARG A 305 -5.94 24.67 12.50
C ARG A 305 -7.16 24.17 13.28
N PRO A 306 -8.32 24.86 13.20
CA PRO A 306 -9.54 24.35 13.83
C PRO A 306 -9.81 22.90 13.39
N GLY A 307 -10.06 22.01 14.37
CA GLY A 307 -10.27 20.59 14.13
C GLY A 307 -9.04 19.78 13.71
N ILE A 308 -7.83 20.38 13.61
CA ILE A 308 -6.62 19.68 13.18
C ILE A 308 -5.46 19.90 14.16
N ALA A 309 -4.89 18.79 14.64
CA ALA A 309 -3.63 18.78 15.36
C ALA A 309 -2.51 18.12 14.55
N LEU A 310 -1.28 18.54 14.80
CA LEU A 310 -0.09 17.90 14.26
C LEU A 310 0.67 17.17 15.36
N GLU A 311 1.01 15.92 15.10
CA GLU A 311 1.87 15.11 15.95
C GLU A 311 3.19 14.81 15.21
N LYS A 312 4.29 15.39 15.68
CA LYS A 312 5.63 15.20 15.12
C LYS A 312 6.40 14.21 15.99
N THR A 313 6.95 13.16 15.39
CA THR A 313 7.79 12.18 16.10
C THR A 313 9.19 12.09 15.48
N PHE A 314 10.21 12.38 16.28
CA PHE A 314 11.62 12.50 15.87
C PHE A 314 12.56 11.87 16.91
N GLY A 315 13.82 11.62 16.55
CA GLY A 315 14.84 11.09 17.46
C GLY A 315 15.15 12.05 18.61
N LEU A 316 15.48 11.54 19.80
CA LEU A 316 15.76 12.38 20.97
C LEU A 316 16.91 13.38 20.72
N GLU A 317 17.90 12.99 19.92
CA GLU A 317 19.04 13.85 19.52
C GLU A 317 18.61 15.16 18.83
N TYR A 318 17.43 15.19 18.23
CA TYR A 318 16.85 16.36 17.57
C TYR A 318 15.99 17.22 18.50
N LEU A 319 15.91 16.90 19.79
CA LEU A 319 15.20 17.72 20.76
C LEU A 319 15.68 19.18 20.78
N PRO A 320 16.98 19.52 20.75
CA PRO A 320 17.41 20.93 20.69
C PRO A 320 16.83 21.73 19.53
N ASP A 321 16.51 21.06 18.42
CA ASP A 321 15.99 21.67 17.19
C ASP A 321 14.46 21.63 17.08
N TRP A 322 13.74 21.25 18.15
CA TRP A 322 12.30 20.99 18.11
C TRP A 322 11.48 22.17 17.56
N ARG A 323 11.86 23.43 17.87
CA ARG A 323 11.15 24.62 17.35
C ARG A 323 11.27 24.76 15.84
N ARG A 324 12.47 24.48 15.31
CA ARG A 324 12.73 24.48 13.86
C ARG A 324 11.92 23.39 13.19
N ILE A 325 11.88 22.19 13.78
CA ILE A 325 11.07 21.07 13.29
C ILE A 325 9.59 21.45 13.30
N ALA A 326 9.07 22.02 14.39
CA ALA A 326 7.68 22.43 14.51
C ALA A 326 7.27 23.44 13.43
N THR A 327 8.04 24.53 13.33
CA THR A 327 7.77 25.63 12.38
C THR A 327 7.86 25.15 10.94
N LYS A 328 8.93 24.42 10.58
CA LYS A 328 9.08 23.90 9.21
C LYS A 328 7.98 22.87 8.88
N SER A 329 7.60 22.02 9.83
CA SER A 329 6.56 21.00 9.61
C SER A 329 5.20 21.64 9.40
N GLU A 330 4.87 22.68 10.16
CA GLU A 330 3.62 23.43 10.00
C GLU A 330 3.55 24.10 8.63
N ARG A 331 4.62 24.80 8.22
CA ARG A 331 4.70 25.39 6.87
C ARG A 331 4.60 24.34 5.76
N LEU A 332 5.22 23.18 5.94
CA LEU A 332 5.10 22.08 4.98
C LEU A 332 3.66 21.60 4.88
N VAL A 333 3.00 21.30 6.00
CA VAL A 333 1.60 20.85 5.99
C VAL A 333 0.68 21.91 5.37
N ASP A 334 0.95 23.19 5.67
CA ASP A 334 0.25 24.33 5.07
C ASP A 334 0.37 24.34 3.54
N SER A 335 1.59 24.13 3.00
CA SER A 335 1.82 24.07 1.55
C SER A 335 1.20 22.85 0.85
N LEU A 336 0.87 21.80 1.61
CA LEU A 336 0.20 20.60 1.10
C LEU A 336 -1.33 20.73 1.14
N ALA A 337 -1.85 21.73 1.85
CA ALA A 337 -3.27 22.03 1.87
C ALA A 337 -3.66 22.76 0.57
N VAL A 338 -4.81 22.39 0.00
CA VAL A 338 -5.38 23.06 -1.16
C VAL A 338 -6.37 24.10 -0.67
N GLU A 339 -6.00 25.38 -0.74
CA GLU A 339 -6.92 26.48 -0.45
C GLU A 339 -8.06 26.54 -1.47
N GLY A 340 -9.30 26.74 -1.02
CA GLY A 340 -10.39 27.19 -1.89
C GLY A 340 -11.35 26.13 -2.44
N ALA A 341 -11.38 24.91 -1.93
CA ALA A 341 -12.47 23.98 -2.25
C ALA A 341 -13.67 24.16 -1.30
N ASN A 342 -14.20 25.38 -1.22
CA ASN A 342 -15.62 25.52 -0.86
C ASN A 342 -16.44 24.90 -2.01
N PRO A 343 -17.46 24.08 -1.70
CA PRO A 343 -18.24 23.33 -2.68
C PRO A 343 -18.91 24.19 -3.74
#